data_AF-A0A7V8NX80-F1
#
_entry.id   AF-A0A7V8NX80-F1
#
_cell.length_a   1.000
_cell.length_b   1.000
_cell.length_c   1.000
_cell.angle_alpha   90.00
_cell.angle_beta   90.00
_cell.angle_gamma   90.00
#
_symmetry.space_group_name_H-M   'P 1'
#
loop_
_entity.id
_entity.type
_entity.pdbx_description
1 polymer ?
#
loop_
_entity_poly.entity_id
_entity_poly.type
_entity_poly.pdbx_seq_one_letter_code
_entity_poly.pdbx_strand_id
1 'polypeptide(L)' 'MQFNFVVSNNERAVQLWLKSGFEIVGRLPKAFEHPRVGFVDAYIMYRQL' A
#
# COMPACT_ATOMS: atom_id res chain seq x y z
N MET A 1 2.90 -17.19 -2.64
CA MET A 1 1.97 -16.06 -2.79
C MET A 1 2.04 -15.19 -1.55
N GLN A 2 2.25 -13.87 -1.69
CA GLN A 2 2.19 -12.89 -0.60
C GLN A 2 1.36 -11.67 -1.00
N PHE A 3 0.73 -11.05 -0.01
CA PHE A 3 -0.14 -9.88 -0.16
C PHE A 3 0.09 -8.89 0.98
N ASN A 4 0.10 -7.58 0.68
CA ASN A 4 0.20 -6.49 1.63
C ASN A 4 -0.87 -5.41 1.39
N PHE A 5 -1.44 -4.91 2.48
CA PHE A 5 -2.24 -3.68 2.50
C PHE A 5 -1.35 -2.52 2.97
N VAL A 6 -1.11 -1.54 2.10
CA VAL A 6 -0.12 -0.47 2.37
C VAL A 6 -0.80 0.89 2.25
N VAL A 7 -0.77 1.68 3.33
CA VAL A 7 -1.33 3.04 3.33
C VAL A 7 -0.60 3.90 2.29
N SER A 8 -1.34 4.56 1.40
CA SER A 8 -0.77 5.20 0.21
C SER A 8 0.16 6.37 0.52
N ASN A 9 -0.02 7.02 1.68
CA ASN A 9 0.82 8.13 2.13
C ASN A 9 2.10 7.68 2.84
N ASN A 10 2.28 6.38 3.10
CA ASN A 10 3.52 5.83 3.63
C ASN A 10 4.50 5.51 2.49
N GLU A 11 5.02 6.56 1.86
CA GLU A 11 5.92 6.46 0.70
C GLU A 11 7.12 5.54 0.96
N ARG A 12 7.66 5.56 2.18
CA ARG A 12 8.77 4.67 2.58
C ARG A 12 8.39 3.20 2.50
N ALA A 13 7.23 2.81 3.02
CA ALA A 13 6.75 1.44 2.94
C ALA A 13 6.43 1.03 1.50
N VAL A 14 5.79 1.91 0.72
CA VAL A 14 5.50 1.66 -0.70
C VAL A 14 6.78 1.37 -1.47
N GLN A 15 7.80 2.22 -1.33
CA GLN A 15 9.09 2.04 -2.01
C GLN A 15 9.84 0.79 -1.54
N LEU A 16 9.78 0.46 -0.25
CA LEU A 16 10.35 -0.78 0.28
C LEU A 16 9.74 -1.99 -0.41
N TRP A 17 8.41 -2.08 -0.45
CA TRP A 17 7.72 -3.24 -1.01
C TRP A 17 7.93 -3.37 -2.52
N LEU A 18 7.91 -2.25 -3.27
CA LEU A 18 8.27 -2.25 -4.69
C LEU A 18 9.68 -2.82 -4.92
N LYS A 19 10.67 -2.38 -4.12
CA LYS A 19 12.04 -2.93 -4.18
C LYS A 19 12.13 -4.40 -3.78
N SER A 20 11.24 -4.86 -2.91
CA SER A 20 11.11 -6.27 -2.54
C SER A 20 10.35 -7.12 -3.56
N GLY A 21 10.06 -6.60 -4.75
CA GLY A 21 9.43 -7.34 -5.84
C GLY A 21 7.91 -7.49 -5.70
N PHE A 22 7.26 -6.64 -4.91
CA PHE A 22 5.80 -6.53 -4.92
C PHE A 22 5.34 -5.55 -5.99
N GLU A 23 4.17 -5.80 -6.55
CA GLU A 23 3.48 -4.93 -7.50
C GLU A 23 2.19 -4.38 -6.88
N ILE A 24 1.82 -3.15 -7.22
CA ILE A 24 0.52 -2.59 -6.84
C ILE A 24 -0.52 -3.17 -7.81
N VAL A 25 -1.41 -4.01 -7.29
CA VAL A 25 -2.48 -4.65 -8.08
C VAL A 25 -3.85 -3.99 -7.87
N GLY A 26 -3.95 -3.06 -6.93
CA GLY A 26 -5.18 -2.32 -6.69
C GLY A 26 -4.99 -1.12 -5.78
N ARG A 27 -5.97 -0.21 -5.82
CA ARG A 27 -6.07 0.97 -4.96
C ARG A 27 -7.46 1.03 -4.35
N LEU A 28 -7.52 1.17 -3.04
CA LEU A 28 -8.75 1.36 -2.29
C LEU A 28 -8.84 2.83 -1.86
N PRO A 29 -9.79 3.60 -2.40
CA PRO A 29 -9.94 5.00 -2.02
C PRO A 29 -10.44 5.11 -0.58
N LYS A 30 -9.90 6.08 0.18
CA LYS A 30 -10.33 6.39 1.57
C LYS A 30 -10.33 5.19 2.53
N ALA A 31 -9.42 4.25 2.33
CA ALA A 31 -9.38 2.98 3.06
C ALA A 31 -8.72 3.05 4.45
N PHE A 32 -8.07 4.17 4.78
CA PHE A 32 -7.40 4.35 6.07
C PHE A 32 -7.63 5.75 6.62
N GLU A 33 -8.05 5.87 7.88
CA GLU A 33 -8.22 7.16 8.56
C GLU A 33 -6.90 7.59 9.20
N HIS A 34 -6.17 8.49 8.53
CA HIS A 34 -4.90 8.97 9.05
C HIS A 34 -5.12 10.09 10.09
N PRO A 35 -4.49 10.01 11.29
CA PRO A 35 -4.77 10.92 12.40
C PRO A 35 -4.60 12.42 12.11
N ARG A 36 -3.77 12.77 11.12
CA ARG A 36 -3.47 14.18 10.75
C ARG A 36 -4.04 14.63 9.41
N VAL A 37 -4.32 13.72 8.48
CA VAL A 37 -4.68 14.09 7.10
C VAL A 37 -6.02 13.49 6.65
N GLY A 38 -6.77 12.90 7.58
CA GLY A 38 -8.07 12.30 7.31
C GLY A 38 -7.96 11.02 6.49
N PHE A 39 -9.03 10.69 5.76
CA PHE A 39 -9.09 9.48 4.95
C PHE A 39 -8.10 9.52 3.79
N VAL A 40 -7.21 8.54 3.75
CA VAL A 40 -6.24 8.31 2.69
C VAL A 40 -6.47 6.95 2.06
N ASP A 41 -5.90 6.76 0.88
CA ASP A 41 -6.05 5.54 0.12
C ASP A 41 -5.12 4.45 0.65
N ALA A 42 -5.34 3.23 0.20
CA ALA A 42 -4.43 2.12 0.42
C ALA A 42 -4.15 1.38 -0.88
N TYR A 43 -2.94 0.87 -1.00
CA TYR A 43 -2.53 -0.02 -2.08
C TYR A 43 -2.67 -1.47 -1.64
N ILE A 44 -3.24 -2.26 -2.55
CA ILE A 44 -3.19 -3.71 -2.51
C ILE A 44 -1.93 -4.10 -3.29
N MET A 45 -0.94 -4.65 -2.58
CA MET A 45 0.33 -5.06 -3.16
C MET A 45 0.48 -6.58 -3.15
N TYR A 46 0.97 -7.14 -4.24
CA TYR A 46 1.05 -8.60 -4.45
C TYR A 46 2.45 -9.01 -4.92
N ARG A 47 2.89 -10.20 -4.51
CA ARG A 47 4.08 -10.87 -5.04
C ARG A 47 3.84 -12.37 -5.19
N GLN A 48 4.14 -12.90 -6.36
CA GLN A 48 4.22 -14.35 -6.58
C GLN A 48 5.54 -14.89 -5.98
N LEU A 49 5.47 -16.00 -5.23
CA LEU A 49 6.64 -16.68 -4.66
C LEU A 49 7.00 -17.89 -5.50
#